data_AF-A0A6D1SI70-F1
#
_entry.id   AF-A0A6D1SI70-F1
#
_cell.length_a   1.000
_cell.length_b   1.000
_cell.length_c   1.000
_cell.angle_alpha   90.00
_cell.angle_beta   90.00
_cell.angle_gamma   90.00
#
_symmetry.space_group_name_H-M   'P 1'
#
loop_
_entity.id
_entity.type
_entity.pdbx_description
1 polymer ?
#
loop_
_entity_poly.entity_id
_entity_poly.type
_entity_poly.pdbx_seq_one_letter_code
_entity_poly.pdbx_strand_id
1 'polypeptide(L)'
;AYFREVRKKYHAFEGQLKGYDSRILVAQVPGGMLTNLESQLKQQNAADKLDQVLAEIPRVREDLGFIPLVTPTSQIVGTQAVLNVLTGERYKTIAKETA
;
A
#
# COMPACT_ATOMS: atom_id res chain seq x y z
N ALA A 1 -18.72 26.83 -5.77
CA ALA A 1 -18.34 27.18 -7.16
C ALA A 1 -16.81 27.32 -7.32
N TYR A 2 -16.14 28.13 -6.51
CA TYR A 2 -14.70 28.41 -6.59
C TYR A 2 -13.77 27.16 -6.67
N PHE A 3 -13.82 26.26 -5.68
CA PHE A 3 -12.91 25.09 -5.64
C PHE A 3 -13.06 24.11 -6.81
N ARG A 4 -14.22 24.11 -7.50
CA ARG A 4 -14.43 23.29 -8.70
C ARG A 4 -13.54 23.75 -9.86
N GLU A 5 -13.33 25.06 -10.00
CA GLU A 5 -12.43 25.64 -11.01
C GLU A 5 -10.97 25.50 -10.61
N VAL A 6 -10.65 25.63 -9.32
CA VAL A 6 -9.29 25.39 -8.81
C VAL A 6 -8.84 23.96 -9.07
N ARG A 7 -9.70 22.95 -8.80
CA ARG A 7 -9.40 21.53 -8.98
C ARG A 7 -8.93 21.19 -10.40
N LYS A 8 -9.50 21.82 -11.44
CA LYS A 8 -9.11 21.59 -12.85
C LYS A 8 -7.63 21.85 -13.11
N LYS A 9 -7.02 22.81 -12.40
CA LYS A 9 -5.59 23.15 -12.54
C LYS A 9 -4.67 22.02 -12.07
N TYR A 10 -5.16 21.13 -11.21
CA TYR A 10 -4.40 20.04 -10.59
C TYR A 10 -4.73 18.68 -11.19
N HIS A 11 -5.31 18.62 -12.40
CA HIS A 11 -5.77 17.36 -13.00
C HIS A 11 -4.67 16.28 -13.09
N ALA A 12 -3.41 16.69 -13.22
CA ALA A 12 -2.27 15.79 -13.32
C ALA A 12 -2.00 15.01 -12.01
N PHE A 13 -2.52 15.48 -10.88
CA PHE A 13 -2.33 14.88 -9.55
C PHE A 13 -3.58 14.17 -9.03
N GLU A 14 -4.66 14.15 -9.81
CA GLU A 14 -5.88 13.44 -9.43
C GLU A 14 -5.60 11.93 -9.37
N GLY A 15 -5.90 11.32 -8.22
CA GLY A 15 -5.84 9.87 -8.06
C GLY A 15 -6.82 9.17 -8.99
N GLN A 16 -6.54 7.91 -9.33
CA GLN A 16 -7.45 7.11 -10.16
C GLN A 16 -8.74 6.72 -9.43
N LEU A 17 -8.74 6.80 -8.10
CA LEU A 17 -9.89 6.48 -7.27
C LEU A 17 -10.98 7.55 -7.40
N LYS A 18 -12.16 7.15 -7.91
CA LYS A 18 -13.37 7.99 -7.91
C LYS A 18 -14.46 7.29 -7.10
N GLY A 19 -14.97 7.96 -6.06
CA GLY A 19 -16.00 7.39 -5.18
C GLY A 19 -15.41 6.66 -3.99
N TYR A 20 -15.97 5.50 -3.66
CA TYR A 20 -15.61 4.70 -2.48
C TYR A 20 -14.77 3.48 -2.88
N ASP A 21 -13.78 3.11 -2.06
CA ASP A 21 -13.01 1.88 -2.23
C ASP A 21 -13.42 0.84 -1.19
N SER A 22 -14.25 -0.13 -1.57
CA SER A 22 -14.69 -1.21 -0.68
C SER A 22 -13.56 -2.17 -0.30
N ARG A 23 -12.44 -2.18 -1.04
CA ARG A 23 -11.27 -3.02 -0.72
C ARG A 23 -10.64 -2.62 0.61
N ILE A 24 -10.82 -1.36 1.05
CA ILE A 24 -10.37 -0.87 2.36
C ILE A 24 -11.03 -1.68 3.50
N LEU A 25 -12.31 -2.04 3.35
CA LEU A 25 -13.05 -2.78 4.37
C LEU A 25 -12.53 -4.21 4.54
N VAL A 26 -12.01 -4.80 3.46
CA VAL A 26 -11.52 -6.18 3.44
C VAL A 26 -10.04 -6.23 3.84
N ALA A 27 -9.21 -5.40 3.22
CA ALA A 27 -7.77 -5.44 3.41
C ALA A 27 -7.30 -4.68 4.67
N GLN A 28 -8.14 -3.83 5.26
CA GLN A 28 -7.76 -2.88 6.32
C GLN A 28 -6.56 -1.98 5.95
N VAL A 29 -6.30 -1.83 4.65
CA VAL A 29 -5.22 -1.01 4.11
C VAL A 29 -5.76 0.39 3.79
N PRO A 30 -5.14 1.48 4.26
CA PRO A 30 -5.52 2.84 3.87
C PRO A 30 -5.47 3.03 2.34
N GLY A 31 -6.46 3.70 1.75
CA GLY A 31 -6.54 3.84 0.28
C GLY A 31 -5.30 4.51 -0.37
N GLY A 32 -4.66 5.46 0.32
CA GLY A 32 -3.40 6.05 -0.13
C GLY A 32 -2.23 5.04 -0.15
N MET A 33 -2.20 4.12 0.82
CA MET A 33 -1.22 3.04 0.86
C MET A 33 -1.45 2.03 -0.27
N LEU A 34 -2.71 1.68 -0.55
CA LEU A 34 -3.06 0.76 -1.65
C LEU A 34 -2.61 1.29 -3.02
N THR A 35 -2.91 2.56 -3.31
CA THR A 35 -2.54 3.20 -4.58
C THR A 35 -1.01 3.27 -4.74
N ASN A 36 -0.29 3.49 -3.64
CA ASN A 36 1.17 3.49 -3.63
C ASN A 36 1.73 2.08 -3.90
N LEU A 37 1.18 1.04 -3.26
CA LEU A 37 1.58 -0.35 -3.48
C LEU A 37 1.35 -0.81 -4.92
N GLU A 38 0.18 -0.49 -5.49
CA GLU A 38 -0.12 -0.75 -6.90
C GLU A 38 0.91 -0.09 -7.84
N SER A 39 1.29 1.16 -7.56
CA SER A 39 2.34 1.86 -8.31
C SER A 39 3.71 1.19 -8.16
N GLN A 40 4.10 0.80 -6.95
CA GLN A 40 5.39 0.13 -6.68
C GLN A 40 5.48 -1.22 -7.40
N LEU A 41 4.43 -2.04 -7.33
CA LEU A 41 4.38 -3.33 -8.00
C LEU A 41 4.40 -3.18 -9.52
N LYS A 42 3.69 -2.18 -10.06
CA LYS A 42 3.71 -1.88 -11.50
C LYS A 42 5.09 -1.47 -12.00
N GLN A 43 5.81 -0.64 -11.24
CA GLN A 43 7.20 -0.25 -11.57
C GLN A 43 8.16 -1.45 -11.59
N GLN A 44 7.84 -2.50 -10.82
CA GLN A 44 8.63 -3.72 -10.72
C GLN A 44 8.11 -4.86 -11.61
N ASN A 45 7.17 -4.57 -12.53
CA ASN A 45 6.51 -5.56 -13.40
C ASN A 45 5.88 -6.74 -12.62
N ALA A 46 5.37 -6.49 -11.42
CA ALA A 46 4.82 -7.47 -10.49
C ALA A 46 3.37 -7.14 -10.07
N ALA A 47 2.62 -6.46 -10.93
CA ALA A 47 1.25 -6.01 -10.63
C ALA A 47 0.29 -7.18 -10.33
N ASP A 48 0.55 -8.36 -10.88
CA ASP A 48 -0.16 -9.62 -10.63
C ASP A 48 -0.01 -10.13 -9.19
N LYS A 49 0.97 -9.63 -8.44
CA LYS A 49 1.23 -10.05 -7.05
C LYS A 49 0.49 -9.21 -6.00
N LEU A 50 -0.35 -8.26 -6.40
CA LEU A 50 -1.07 -7.38 -5.47
C LEU A 50 -1.85 -8.17 -4.42
N ASP A 51 -2.60 -9.20 -4.82
CA ASP A 51 -3.41 -10.00 -3.91
C ASP A 51 -2.55 -10.75 -2.87
N GLN A 52 -1.35 -11.21 -3.28
CA GLN A 52 -0.40 -11.86 -2.37
C GLN A 52 0.15 -10.87 -1.36
N VAL A 53 0.46 -9.64 -1.80
CA VAL A 53 0.92 -8.56 -0.91
C VAL A 53 -0.17 -8.18 0.10
N LEU A 54 -1.42 -8.05 -0.35
CA LEU A 54 -2.55 -7.74 0.54
C LEU A 54 -2.78 -8.84 1.58
N ALA A 55 -2.56 -10.10 1.23
CA ALA A 55 -2.63 -11.22 2.17
C ALA A 55 -1.44 -11.28 3.14
N GLU A 56 -0.28 -10.74 2.77
CA GLU A 56 0.93 -10.72 3.60
C GLU A 56 0.95 -9.56 4.62
N ILE A 57 0.35 -8.41 4.29
CA ILE A 57 0.23 -7.25 5.18
C ILE A 57 -0.28 -7.59 6.60
N PRO A 58 -1.42 -8.30 6.78
CA PRO A 58 -1.90 -8.61 8.12
C PRO A 58 -0.93 -9.51 8.90
N ARG A 59 -0.18 -10.39 8.22
CA ARG A 59 0.82 -11.26 8.86
C ARG A 59 2.03 -10.45 9.33
N VAL A 60 2.54 -9.56 8.50
CA VAL A 60 3.64 -8.64 8.89
C VAL A 60 3.19 -7.72 10.02
N ARG A 61 1.95 -7.25 10.00
CA ARG A 61 1.38 -6.42 11.07
C ARG A 61 1.29 -7.20 12.39
N GLU A 62 0.90 -8.46 12.35
CA GLU A 62 0.88 -9.35 13.51
C GLU A 62 2.28 -9.57 14.07
N ASP A 63 3.26 -9.86 13.21
CA ASP A 63 4.67 -10.05 13.60
C ASP A 63 5.27 -8.78 14.25
N LEU A 64 4.76 -7.59 13.91
CA LEU A 64 5.13 -6.32 14.53
C LEU A 64 4.25 -5.92 15.73
N GLY A 65 3.39 -6.81 16.22
CA GLY A 65 2.58 -6.58 17.43
C GLY A 65 1.31 -5.77 17.21
N PHE A 66 0.66 -5.92 16.06
CA PHE A 66 -0.62 -5.27 15.72
C PHE A 66 -0.60 -3.74 15.70
N ILE A 67 0.54 -3.14 15.36
CA ILE A 67 0.67 -1.67 15.26
C ILE A 67 -0.42 -1.05 14.36
N PRO A 68 -0.90 0.17 14.67
CA PRO A 68 -1.84 0.89 13.82
C PRO A 68 -1.24 1.10 12.42
N LEU A 69 -2.02 0.83 11.36
CA LEU A 69 -1.59 1.07 9.98
C LEU A 69 -1.86 2.51 9.56
N VAL A 70 -1.02 3.41 10.03
CA VAL A 70 -1.03 4.84 9.68
C VAL A 70 0.38 5.27 9.26
N THR A 71 0.56 6.42 8.63
CA THR A 71 1.92 6.88 8.29
C THR A 71 2.69 7.17 9.60
N PRO A 72 3.94 6.68 9.78
CA PRO A 72 4.78 5.96 8.81
C PRO A 72 4.66 4.42 8.85
N THR A 73 4.07 3.83 9.88
CA THR A 73 4.02 2.36 10.11
C THR A 73 3.35 1.58 8.98
N SER A 74 2.34 2.17 8.32
CA SER A 74 1.69 1.60 7.14
C SER A 74 2.67 1.33 5.98
N GLN A 75 3.62 2.25 5.76
CA GLN A 75 4.63 2.12 4.70
C GLN A 75 5.66 1.04 5.05
N ILE A 76 6.05 0.94 6.33
CA ILE A 76 6.99 -0.08 6.82
C ILE A 76 6.38 -1.48 6.60
N VAL A 77 5.16 -1.69 7.08
CA VAL A 77 4.44 -2.97 6.91
C VAL A 77 4.23 -3.30 5.43
N GLY A 78 3.78 -2.33 4.62
CA GLY A 78 3.56 -2.53 3.20
C GLY A 78 4.83 -2.90 2.42
N THR A 79 5.92 -2.19 2.70
CA THR A 79 7.21 -2.44 2.03
C THR A 79 7.75 -3.82 2.38
N GLN A 80 7.70 -4.20 3.67
CA GLN A 80 8.14 -5.52 4.09
C GLN A 80 7.26 -6.64 3.50
N ALA A 81 5.95 -6.43 3.38
CA ALA A 81 5.05 -7.37 2.71
C ALA A 81 5.38 -7.54 1.21
N VAL A 82 5.67 -6.45 0.51
CA VAL A 82 6.15 -6.49 -0.88
C VAL A 82 7.46 -7.27 -0.98
N LEU A 83 8.43 -7.00 -0.10
CA LEU A 83 9.70 -7.72 -0.09
C LEU A 83 9.48 -9.23 0.08
N ASN A 84 8.71 -9.65 1.09
CA ASN A 84 8.41 -11.07 1.36
C ASN A 84 7.82 -11.79 0.13
N VAL A 85 6.89 -11.14 -0.58
CA VAL A 85 6.22 -11.70 -1.76
C VAL A 85 7.14 -11.75 -2.99
N LEU A 86 8.03 -10.78 -3.13
CA LEU A 86 8.98 -10.74 -4.25
C LEU A 86 10.15 -11.71 -4.05
N THR A 87 10.65 -11.86 -2.82
CA THR A 87 11.71 -12.81 -2.48
C THR A 87 11.23 -14.26 -2.41
N GLY A 88 9.92 -14.47 -2.22
CA GLY A 88 9.32 -15.80 -2.03
C GLY A 88 9.60 -16.41 -0.65
N GLU A 89 10.22 -15.64 0.25
CA GLU A 89 10.64 -16.08 1.58
C GLU A 89 10.50 -14.92 2.57
N ARG A 90 9.73 -15.13 3.64
CA ARG A 90 9.44 -14.08 4.64
C ARG A 90 10.72 -13.64 5.35
N TYR A 91 10.96 -12.33 5.41
CA TYR A 91 12.08 -11.71 6.14
C TYR A 91 13.49 -12.09 5.66
N LYS A 92 13.62 -12.74 4.49
CA LYS A 92 14.92 -12.96 3.83
C LYS A 92 15.68 -11.65 3.62
N THR A 93 14.94 -10.59 3.32
CA THR A 93 15.46 -9.22 3.29
C THR A 93 14.58 -8.39 4.20
N ILE A 94 15.20 -7.77 5.20
CA ILE A 94 14.52 -6.91 6.17
C ILE A 94 14.71 -5.47 5.72
N ALA A 95 13.61 -4.74 5.53
CA ALA A 95 13.68 -3.31 5.26
C ALA A 95 14.32 -2.60 6.46
N LYS A 96 15.21 -1.64 6.19
CA LYS A 96 16.02 -0.97 7.22
C LYS A 96 15.16 -0.28 8.29
N GLU A 97 13.95 0.12 7.92
CA GLU A 97 12.95 0.76 8.77
C GLU A 97 12.16 -0.23 9.65
N THR A 98 12.34 -1.54 9.45
CA THR A 98 11.65 -2.61 10.20
C THR A 98 12.55 -3.25 11.28
N ALA A 99 13.86 -2.97 11.23
CA ALA A 99 14.89 -3.50 12.14
C ALA A 99 15.23 -2.54 13.29
#